data_AF-A0A1V2PK49-F1
#
_entry.id   AF-A0A1V2PK49-F1
#
_cell.length_a   1.000
_cell.length_b   1.000
_cell.length_c   1.000
_cell.angle_alpha   90.00
_cell.angle_beta   90.00
_cell.angle_gamma   90.00
#
_symmetry.space_group_name_H-M   'P 1'
#
loop_
_entity.id
_entity.type
_entity.pdbx_description
1 polymer ?
#
loop_
_entity_poly.entity_id
_entity_poly.type
_entity_poly.pdbx_seq_one_letter_code
_entity_poly.pdbx_strand_id
1 'polypeptide(L)'
;MVSGTGFTAAKLRDVARDYIRTSGLDQHDFDVAEGSGLFLLDEGFCRDVAAVFDAAPLLDFDTELAEQYLIFKSENLRQLAALTEAGLRVRPWRQPGQPYATSRELRESVLHTGTLYVYMTMSGHGPGEVTGFHPLRAPSGVRADGVDFTHNDVFRAVHDVFGHVAEDVDFGPRGEFIATKSHLRMYPDEVLPVLFTEQIGQICWFFFGPHLADSTGRLPRPGEPGYLPPARRPYPPQKVFPYPVGILSRFRELVGHQPARSPE
;
A
#
# COMPACT_ATOMS: atom_id res chain seq x y z
N MET A 1 -1.37 -26.17 26.09
CA MET A 1 -2.43 -25.22 25.70
C MET A 1 -1.80 -23.84 25.70
N VAL A 2 -1.41 -23.32 24.53
CA VAL A 2 -0.88 -21.97 24.41
C VAL A 2 -2.08 -21.03 24.42
N SER A 3 -2.25 -20.29 25.50
CA SER A 3 -3.29 -19.25 25.62
C SER A 3 -3.04 -18.19 24.54
N GLY A 4 -3.83 -18.20 23.47
CA GLY A 4 -3.72 -17.22 22.41
C GLY A 4 -4.03 -15.83 22.92
N THR A 5 -3.02 -14.99 23.08
CA THR A 5 -3.15 -13.54 23.23
C THR A 5 -3.43 -12.92 21.85
N GLY A 6 -4.47 -13.41 21.17
CA GLY A 6 -4.77 -13.03 19.79
C GLY A 6 -4.96 -11.53 19.67
N PHE A 7 -4.44 -10.95 18.58
CA PHE A 7 -4.78 -9.59 18.19
C PHE A 7 -6.26 -9.55 17.78
N THR A 8 -6.91 -8.40 17.99
CA THR A 8 -8.24 -8.12 17.43
C THR A 8 -8.12 -7.00 16.41
N ALA A 9 -9.00 -6.97 15.42
CA ALA A 9 -9.08 -5.84 14.49
C ALA A 9 -9.36 -4.52 15.24
N ALA A 10 -10.18 -4.57 16.30
CA ALA A 10 -10.42 -3.42 17.17
C ALA A 10 -9.13 -2.86 17.78
N LYS A 11 -8.28 -3.74 18.33
CA LYS A 11 -6.97 -3.33 18.88
C LYS A 11 -6.06 -2.69 17.83
N LEU A 12 -6.05 -3.20 16.60
CA LEU A 12 -5.25 -2.60 15.52
C LEU A 12 -5.78 -1.22 15.12
N ARG A 13 -7.10 -1.03 15.09
CA ARG A 13 -7.72 0.29 14.88
C ARG A 13 -7.45 1.26 16.04
N ASP A 14 -7.39 0.76 17.28
CA ASP A 14 -6.99 1.56 18.44
C ASP A 14 -5.56 2.08 18.29
N VAL A 15 -4.62 1.19 17.89
CA VAL A 15 -3.23 1.60 17.59
C VAL A 15 -3.17 2.66 16.50
N ALA A 16 -3.95 2.50 15.42
CA ALA A 16 -4.02 3.50 14.35
C ALA A 16 -4.54 4.85 14.85
N ARG A 17 -5.64 4.87 15.62
CA ARG A 17 -6.20 6.11 16.20
C ARG A 17 -5.23 6.78 17.15
N ASP A 18 -4.58 6.02 18.01
CA ASP A 18 -3.58 6.55 18.94
C ASP A 18 -2.38 7.12 18.19
N TYR A 19 -1.91 6.46 17.14
CA TYR A 19 -0.85 6.96 16.27
C TYR A 19 -1.21 8.31 15.63
N ILE A 20 -2.40 8.40 15.01
CA ILE A 20 -2.90 9.62 14.35
C ILE A 20 -2.92 10.78 15.35
N ARG A 21 -3.54 10.56 16.52
CA ARG A 21 -3.67 11.58 17.57
C ARG A 21 -2.30 12.03 18.11
N THR A 22 -1.42 11.08 18.43
CA THR A 22 -0.10 11.40 19.03
C THR A 22 0.88 12.00 18.02
N SER A 23 0.64 11.78 16.72
CA SER A 23 1.41 12.38 15.64
C SER A 23 0.85 13.71 15.14
N GLY A 24 -0.26 14.20 15.70
CA GLY A 24 -0.92 15.45 15.28
C GLY A 24 -1.57 15.38 13.91
N LEU A 25 -1.92 14.18 13.43
CA LEU A 25 -2.56 13.95 12.12
C LEU A 25 -4.09 13.99 12.21
N ASP A 26 -4.65 14.22 13.40
CA ASP A 26 -6.09 14.32 13.64
C ASP A 26 -6.72 15.62 13.11
N GLN A 27 -5.89 16.57 12.66
CA GLN A 27 -6.33 17.81 12.03
C GLN A 27 -6.68 17.66 10.54
N HIS A 28 -6.40 16.50 9.94
CA HIS A 28 -6.83 16.19 8.57
C HIS A 28 -8.32 15.82 8.60
N ASP A 29 -9.14 16.69 8.02
CA ASP A 29 -10.61 16.59 7.95
C ASP A 29 -11.00 15.45 6.98
N PHE A 30 -10.80 14.19 7.42
CA PHE A 30 -11.46 13.06 6.80
C PHE A 30 -12.85 12.99 7.38
N ASP A 31 -13.82 13.57 6.66
CA ASP A 31 -15.24 13.31 6.92
C ASP A 31 -15.46 11.80 6.82
N VAL A 32 -15.45 11.15 7.98
CA VAL A 32 -16.02 9.82 8.13
C VAL A 32 -17.51 10.07 8.11
N ALA A 33 -18.10 10.09 6.92
CA ALA A 33 -19.45 9.56 6.84
C ALA A 33 -19.36 8.16 7.47
N GLU A 34 -19.89 8.02 8.68
CA GLU A 34 -20.22 6.72 9.26
C GLU A 34 -21.16 6.04 8.27
N GLY A 35 -20.57 5.25 7.39
CA GLY A 35 -21.25 4.81 6.21
C GLY A 35 -20.29 3.99 5.39
N SER A 36 -20.57 2.70 5.33
CA SER A 36 -20.27 1.80 4.22
C SER A 36 -20.86 2.30 2.88
N GLY A 37 -20.71 3.60 2.58
CA GLY A 37 -20.93 4.17 1.28
C GLY A 37 -20.06 3.39 0.32
N LEU A 38 -20.72 2.72 -0.63
CA LEU A 38 -20.12 1.82 -1.59
C LEU A 38 -18.95 2.57 -2.27
N PHE A 39 -17.69 2.30 -1.85
CA PHE A 39 -16.55 2.75 -2.64
C PHE A 39 -16.67 2.04 -3.99
N LEU A 40 -17.15 2.79 -4.98
CA LEU A 40 -17.29 2.37 -6.36
C LEU A 40 -15.95 2.63 -7.01
N LEU A 41 -15.31 1.55 -7.45
CA LEU A 41 -14.08 1.63 -8.20
C LEU A 41 -14.38 2.28 -9.56
N ASP A 42 -13.82 3.47 -9.77
CA ASP A 42 -13.85 4.12 -11.08
C ASP A 42 -12.80 3.48 -11.99
N GLU A 43 -13.23 2.53 -12.83
CA GLU A 43 -12.35 1.88 -13.82
C GLU A 43 -11.74 2.88 -14.81
N GLY A 44 -12.45 3.97 -15.13
CA GLY A 44 -11.95 5.00 -16.05
C GLY A 44 -10.76 5.72 -15.43
N PHE A 45 -10.92 6.18 -14.17
CA PHE A 45 -9.81 6.73 -13.39
C PHE A 45 -8.64 5.74 -13.28
N CYS A 46 -8.91 4.45 -12.99
CA CYS A 46 -7.84 3.46 -12.88
C CYS A 46 -7.07 3.28 -14.19
N ARG A 47 -7.75 3.32 -15.35
CA ARG A 47 -7.11 3.26 -16.66
C ARG A 47 -6.27 4.50 -16.95
N ASP A 48 -6.75 5.70 -16.58
CA ASP A 48 -5.99 6.94 -16.72
C ASP A 48 -4.69 6.87 -15.90
N VAL A 49 -4.79 6.46 -14.63
CA VAL A 49 -3.64 6.25 -13.74
C VAL A 49 -2.67 5.23 -14.34
N ALA A 50 -3.19 4.10 -14.78
CA ALA A 50 -2.38 3.04 -15.36
C ALA A 50 -1.65 3.47 -16.65
N ALA A 51 -2.28 4.29 -17.49
CA ALA A 51 -1.67 4.83 -18.70
C ALA A 51 -0.53 5.80 -18.36
N VAL A 52 -0.71 6.65 -17.35
CA VAL A 52 0.37 7.53 -16.84
C VAL A 52 1.50 6.68 -16.26
N PHE A 53 1.20 5.66 -15.45
CA PHE A 53 2.21 4.75 -14.92
C PHE A 53 3.01 4.08 -16.03
N ASP A 54 2.34 3.57 -17.06
CA ASP A 54 2.95 2.84 -18.17
C ASP A 54 3.95 3.73 -18.93
N ALA A 55 3.53 4.97 -19.24
CA ALA A 55 4.33 5.95 -19.98
C ALA A 55 5.43 6.63 -19.15
N ALA A 56 5.31 6.64 -17.81
CA ALA A 56 6.27 7.31 -16.94
C ALA A 56 7.69 6.72 -17.04
N PRO A 57 8.75 7.51 -16.84
CA PRO A 57 10.11 6.99 -16.77
C PRO A 57 10.29 6.07 -15.55
N LEU A 58 11.37 5.29 -15.53
CA LEU A 58 11.73 4.53 -14.32
C LEU A 58 12.10 5.45 -13.15
N LEU A 59 12.68 6.61 -13.45
CA LEU A 59 13.18 7.56 -12.47
C LEU A 59 12.97 8.99 -12.95
N ASP A 60 12.18 9.74 -12.18
CA ASP A 60 12.01 11.19 -12.23
C ASP A 60 11.94 11.65 -10.76
N PHE A 61 13.09 12.03 -10.21
CA PHE A 61 13.30 12.14 -8.77
C PHE A 61 14.07 13.40 -8.43
N ASP A 62 13.33 14.44 -8.07
CA ASP A 62 13.85 15.74 -7.65
C ASP A 62 13.95 15.86 -6.11
N THR A 63 14.39 17.02 -5.65
CA THR A 63 14.56 17.30 -4.22
C THR A 63 13.24 17.26 -3.46
N GLU A 64 12.15 17.76 -4.05
CA GLU A 64 10.83 17.76 -3.41
C GLU A 64 10.34 16.33 -3.20
N LEU A 65 10.38 15.50 -4.23
CA LEU A 65 10.01 14.09 -4.11
C LEU A 65 10.94 13.36 -3.14
N ALA A 66 12.24 13.68 -3.12
CA ALA A 66 13.17 13.10 -2.15
C ALA A 66 12.78 13.39 -0.70
N GLU A 67 12.37 14.62 -0.38
CA GLU A 67 11.87 15.01 0.93
C GLU A 67 10.59 14.25 1.31
N GLN A 68 9.65 14.13 0.36
CA GLN A 68 8.42 13.35 0.56
C GLN A 68 8.70 11.88 0.86
N TYR A 69 9.69 11.26 0.18
CA TYR A 69 10.12 9.90 0.49
C TYR A 69 10.77 9.79 1.87
N LEU A 70 11.52 10.80 2.32
CA LEU A 70 12.09 10.80 3.67
C LEU A 70 10.99 10.83 4.75
N ILE A 71 9.97 11.67 4.56
CA ILE A 71 8.81 11.73 5.45
C ILE A 71 8.11 10.36 5.44
N PHE A 72 7.78 9.82 4.26
CA PHE A 72 7.11 8.52 4.12
C PHE A 72 7.86 7.38 4.82
N LYS A 73 9.18 7.32 4.64
CA LYS A 73 10.05 6.33 5.32
C LYS A 73 10.03 6.47 6.84
N SER A 74 10.10 7.70 7.33
CA SER A 74 10.04 8.00 8.77
C SER A 74 8.70 7.57 9.35
N GLU A 75 7.59 7.94 8.71
CA GLU A 75 6.24 7.53 9.12
C GLU A 75 6.10 6.01 9.16
N ASN A 76 6.54 5.30 8.12
CA ASN A 76 6.51 3.83 8.09
C ASN A 76 7.24 3.19 9.28
N LEU A 77 8.39 3.75 9.68
CA LEU A 77 9.14 3.27 10.84
C LEU A 77 8.40 3.55 12.15
N ARG A 78 7.82 4.75 12.32
CA ARG A 78 7.05 5.11 13.53
C ARG A 78 5.77 4.27 13.64
N GLN A 79 5.08 4.02 12.54
CA GLN A 79 3.92 3.13 12.46
C GLN A 79 4.28 1.68 12.82
N LEU A 80 5.39 1.17 12.30
CA LEU A 80 5.88 -0.17 12.65
C LEU A 80 6.25 -0.27 14.14
N ALA A 81 6.87 0.78 14.70
CA ALA A 81 7.17 0.84 16.13
C ALA A 81 5.89 0.76 16.96
N ALA A 82 4.83 1.51 16.62
CA ALA A 82 3.55 1.45 17.30
C ALA A 82 2.90 0.05 17.27
N LEU A 83 2.97 -0.64 16.13
CA LEU A 83 2.52 -2.04 16.03
C LEU A 83 3.33 -2.98 16.94
N THR A 84 4.65 -2.79 16.97
CA THR A 84 5.58 -3.62 17.75
C THR A 84 5.37 -3.40 19.25
N GLU A 85 5.20 -2.15 19.70
CA GLU A 85 4.86 -1.78 21.07
C GLU A 85 3.51 -2.36 21.51
N ALA A 86 2.54 -2.43 20.59
CA ALA A 86 1.27 -3.12 20.83
C ALA A 86 1.39 -4.65 20.93
N GLY A 87 2.58 -5.21 20.64
CA GLY A 87 2.91 -6.63 20.75
C GLY A 87 2.86 -7.41 19.44
N LEU A 88 2.72 -6.74 18.28
CA LEU A 88 2.72 -7.41 16.97
C LEU A 88 4.16 -7.78 16.60
N ARG A 89 4.36 -8.96 16.04
CA ARG A 89 5.66 -9.39 15.52
C ARG A 89 5.65 -9.34 14.01
N VAL A 90 6.60 -8.63 13.41
CA VAL A 90 6.82 -8.65 11.96
C VAL A 90 8.04 -9.51 11.66
N ARG A 91 7.88 -10.49 10.76
CA ARG A 91 8.90 -11.49 10.43
C ARG A 91 9.08 -11.63 8.93
N PRO A 92 10.27 -11.95 8.43
CA PRO A 92 10.49 -12.18 7.01
C PRO A 92 9.88 -13.51 6.57
N TRP A 93 9.16 -13.53 5.45
CA TRP A 93 8.80 -14.78 4.78
C TRP A 93 10.01 -15.33 4.02
N ARG A 94 10.34 -16.60 4.26
CA ARG A 94 11.55 -17.25 3.71
C ARG A 94 11.27 -18.43 2.81
N GLN A 95 10.01 -18.84 2.69
CA GLN A 95 9.64 -19.95 1.83
C GLN A 95 9.36 -19.45 0.42
N PRO A 96 9.40 -20.32 -0.60
CA PRO A 96 8.96 -19.98 -1.94
C PRO A 96 7.50 -19.48 -1.96
N GLY A 97 7.20 -18.54 -2.85
CA GLY A 97 5.85 -17.99 -3.01
C GLY A 97 5.47 -16.95 -1.95
N GLN A 98 4.21 -16.52 -1.99
CA GLN A 98 3.64 -15.54 -1.05
C GLN A 98 3.31 -16.20 0.31
N PRO A 99 3.41 -15.48 1.45
CA PRO A 99 3.06 -16.00 2.76
C PRO A 99 1.56 -16.26 2.94
N TYR A 100 0.71 -15.59 2.15
CA TYR A 100 -0.75 -15.66 2.24
C TYR A 100 -1.35 -15.75 0.84
N ALA A 101 -2.29 -16.67 0.63
CA ALA A 101 -3.00 -16.80 -0.64
C ALA A 101 -4.12 -15.74 -0.79
N THR A 102 -4.67 -15.26 0.33
CA THR A 102 -5.77 -14.28 0.36
C THR A 102 -5.64 -13.32 1.53
N SER A 103 -6.30 -12.16 1.44
CA SER A 103 -6.40 -11.20 2.56
C SER A 103 -7.06 -11.81 3.80
N ARG A 104 -8.02 -12.73 3.59
CA ARG A 104 -8.67 -13.47 4.67
C ARG A 104 -7.66 -14.32 5.44
N GLU A 105 -6.80 -15.05 4.73
CA GLU A 105 -5.74 -15.86 5.34
C GLU A 105 -4.71 -14.99 6.07
N LEU A 106 -4.27 -13.89 5.45
CA LEU A 106 -3.43 -12.87 6.10
C LEU A 106 -4.07 -12.44 7.43
N ARG A 107 -5.33 -12.02 7.39
CA ARG A 107 -6.05 -11.50 8.54
C ARG A 107 -6.24 -12.53 9.64
N GLU A 108 -6.76 -13.72 9.30
CA GLU A 108 -6.95 -14.81 10.27
C GLU A 108 -5.62 -15.19 10.93
N SER A 109 -4.54 -15.32 10.14
CA SER A 109 -3.20 -15.63 10.65
C SER A 109 -2.69 -14.54 11.60
N VAL A 110 -2.73 -13.27 11.21
CA VAL A 110 -2.23 -12.16 12.02
C VAL A 110 -3.01 -12.02 13.33
N LEU A 111 -4.35 -12.07 13.26
CA LEU A 111 -5.19 -11.96 14.45
C LEU A 111 -5.00 -13.15 15.40
N HIS A 112 -4.85 -14.36 14.87
CA HIS A 112 -4.65 -15.56 15.69
C HIS A 112 -3.25 -15.60 16.34
N THR A 113 -2.20 -15.25 15.60
CA THR A 113 -0.80 -15.48 16.01
C THR A 113 -0.07 -14.24 16.53
N GLY A 114 -0.64 -13.05 16.32
CA GLY A 114 0.03 -11.77 16.53
C GLY A 114 1.30 -11.60 15.70
N THR A 115 1.40 -12.30 14.56
CA THR A 115 2.58 -12.33 13.71
C THR A 115 2.22 -12.08 12.25
N LEU A 116 2.86 -11.08 11.65
CA LEU A 116 2.84 -10.82 10.22
C LEU A 116 4.11 -11.39 9.58
N TYR A 117 3.95 -12.17 8.52
CA TYR A 117 5.05 -12.56 7.63
C TYR A 117 5.06 -11.67 6.40
N VAL A 118 6.17 -10.96 6.18
CA VAL A 118 6.33 -10.03 5.07
C VAL A 118 6.96 -10.75 3.88
N TYR A 119 6.33 -10.66 2.72
CA TYR A 119 6.97 -11.05 1.47
C TYR A 119 8.07 -10.06 1.13
N MET A 120 9.33 -10.52 1.20
CA MET A 120 10.49 -9.63 1.18
C MET A 120 10.74 -9.05 -0.21
N THR A 121 11.10 -7.77 -0.26
CA THR A 121 11.60 -7.02 -1.42
C THR A 121 12.65 -7.81 -2.19
N MET A 122 13.64 -8.39 -1.48
CA MET A 122 14.68 -9.20 -2.11
C MET A 122 14.17 -10.47 -2.81
N SER A 123 12.98 -10.95 -2.44
CA SER A 123 12.31 -12.11 -3.06
C SER A 123 11.23 -11.69 -4.08
N GLY A 124 10.77 -10.43 -4.04
CA GLY A 124 9.47 -10.04 -4.59
C GLY A 124 9.43 -9.35 -5.95
N HIS A 125 10.56 -9.14 -6.63
CA HIS A 125 10.60 -8.36 -7.87
C HIS A 125 10.36 -9.18 -9.16
N GLY A 126 9.86 -10.41 -9.05
CA GLY A 126 9.73 -11.32 -10.19
C GLY A 126 11.09 -11.79 -10.74
N PRO A 127 11.11 -12.61 -11.80
CA PRO A 127 12.36 -13.04 -12.44
C PRO A 127 12.97 -11.88 -13.24
N GLY A 128 13.96 -11.20 -12.65
CA GLY A 128 14.75 -10.16 -13.31
C GLY A 128 15.76 -9.53 -12.35
N GLU A 129 16.89 -9.05 -12.87
CA GLU A 129 17.80 -8.23 -12.06
C GLU A 129 17.07 -6.96 -11.64
N VAL A 130 17.08 -6.71 -10.33
CA VAL A 130 16.58 -5.48 -9.74
C VAL A 130 17.58 -4.37 -10.04
N THR A 131 17.48 -3.76 -11.22
CA THR A 131 18.39 -2.68 -11.63
C THR A 131 17.86 -1.31 -11.24
N GLY A 132 18.77 -0.38 -10.96
CA GLY A 132 18.46 1.04 -10.76
C GLY A 132 18.18 1.47 -9.31
N PHE A 133 18.27 2.78 -9.10
CA PHE A 133 18.00 3.42 -7.81
C PHE A 133 16.50 3.39 -7.50
N HIS A 134 16.16 3.12 -6.24
CA HIS A 134 14.80 3.24 -5.72
C HIS A 134 14.85 3.60 -4.23
N PRO A 135 14.22 4.70 -3.76
CA PRO A 135 14.33 5.14 -2.38
C PRO A 135 13.93 4.06 -1.36
N LEU A 136 12.89 3.27 -1.65
CA LEU A 136 12.40 2.24 -0.71
C LEU A 136 13.25 0.97 -0.65
N ARG A 137 14.23 0.78 -1.54
CA ARG A 137 15.18 -0.35 -1.45
C ARG A 137 16.30 -0.11 -0.44
N ALA A 138 16.46 1.12 0.03
CA ALA A 138 17.45 1.42 1.05
C ALA A 138 17.16 0.63 2.35
N PRO A 139 18.21 0.23 3.10
CA PRO A 139 18.05 -0.38 4.41
C PRO A 139 17.23 0.51 5.35
N SER A 140 16.26 -0.07 6.04
CA SER A 140 15.40 0.66 6.99
C SER A 140 15.99 0.77 8.41
N GLY A 141 17.01 -0.04 8.71
CA GLY A 141 17.52 -0.25 10.06
C GLY A 141 16.73 -1.26 10.91
N VAL A 142 15.58 -1.73 10.42
CA VAL A 142 14.79 -2.79 11.07
C VAL A 142 15.40 -4.16 10.74
N ARG A 143 15.54 -5.00 11.76
CA ARG A 143 16.06 -6.38 11.62
C ARG A 143 15.18 -7.36 12.37
N ALA A 144 14.79 -8.44 11.70
CA ALA A 144 14.01 -9.53 12.31
C ALA A 144 14.53 -10.89 11.84
N ASP A 145 14.68 -11.82 12.78
CA ASP A 145 15.22 -13.17 12.55
C ASP A 145 16.61 -13.20 11.86
N GLY A 146 17.38 -12.11 11.93
CA GLY A 146 18.67 -12.00 11.24
C GLY A 146 18.60 -11.52 9.78
N VAL A 147 17.44 -11.02 9.34
CA VAL A 147 17.27 -10.39 8.02
C VAL A 147 17.05 -8.89 8.20
N ASP A 148 17.75 -8.09 7.41
CA ASP A 148 17.57 -6.63 7.37
C ASP A 148 16.42 -6.29 6.42
N PHE A 149 15.52 -5.43 6.90
CA PHE A 149 14.35 -4.99 6.15
C PHE A 149 14.73 -3.73 5.35
N THR A 150 14.28 -3.66 4.11
CA THR A 150 14.26 -2.42 3.34
C THR A 150 13.10 -1.54 3.79
N HIS A 151 13.10 -0.26 3.42
CA HIS A 151 11.95 0.60 3.68
C HIS A 151 10.67 0.10 2.98
N ASN A 152 10.79 -0.58 1.83
CA ASN A 152 9.66 -1.21 1.15
C ASN A 152 9.06 -2.37 1.97
N ASP A 153 9.91 -3.16 2.65
CA ASP A 153 9.43 -4.24 3.53
C ASP A 153 8.66 -3.68 4.73
N VAL A 154 9.15 -2.57 5.29
CA VAL A 154 8.45 -1.84 6.37
C VAL A 154 7.13 -1.29 5.87
N PHE A 155 7.10 -0.66 4.69
CA PHE A 155 5.87 -0.13 4.09
C PHE A 155 4.83 -1.24 3.88
N ARG A 156 5.22 -2.35 3.25
CA ARG A 156 4.34 -3.53 3.08
C ARG A 156 3.77 -4.01 4.41
N ALA A 157 4.62 -4.06 5.44
CA ALA A 157 4.18 -4.51 6.76
C ALA A 157 3.09 -3.63 7.37
N VAL A 158 3.27 -2.30 7.34
CA VAL A 158 2.30 -1.37 7.92
C VAL A 158 1.03 -1.26 7.07
N HIS A 159 1.15 -1.29 5.73
CA HIS A 159 0.00 -1.32 4.81
C HIS A 159 -0.84 -2.59 4.98
N ASP A 160 -0.20 -3.77 5.05
CA ASP A 160 -0.93 -5.03 5.25
C ASP A 160 -1.72 -5.02 6.56
N VAL A 161 -1.14 -4.49 7.64
CA VAL A 161 -1.78 -4.49 8.96
C VAL A 161 -2.86 -3.42 9.10
N PHE A 162 -2.52 -2.16 8.81
CA PHE A 162 -3.47 -1.05 8.97
C PHE A 162 -4.47 -0.97 7.83
N GLY A 163 -4.07 -1.32 6.62
CA GLY A 163 -4.93 -1.34 5.44
C GLY A 163 -5.80 -2.60 5.39
N HIS A 164 -5.20 -3.80 5.33
CA HIS A 164 -5.98 -5.03 5.08
C HIS A 164 -6.51 -5.71 6.35
N VAL A 165 -5.67 -5.92 7.36
CA VAL A 165 -6.06 -6.68 8.57
C VAL A 165 -7.05 -5.90 9.43
N ALA A 166 -6.78 -4.61 9.69
CA ALA A 166 -7.61 -3.77 10.55
C ALA A 166 -8.98 -3.46 9.91
N GLU A 167 -9.02 -3.21 8.60
CA GLU A 167 -10.25 -2.85 7.88
C GLU A 167 -11.02 -4.05 7.31
N ASP A 168 -10.44 -5.26 7.31
CA ASP A 168 -11.06 -6.47 6.75
C ASP A 168 -11.39 -6.30 5.25
N VAL A 169 -10.38 -5.90 4.47
CA VAL A 169 -10.50 -5.64 3.03
C VAL A 169 -9.58 -6.52 2.20
N ASP A 170 -10.02 -6.85 0.98
CA ASP A 170 -9.30 -7.75 0.08
C ASP A 170 -8.12 -7.12 -0.68
N PHE A 171 -7.32 -7.97 -1.34
CA PHE A 171 -6.21 -7.57 -2.22
C PHE A 171 -6.67 -7.24 -3.66
N GLY A 172 -7.98 -7.25 -3.90
CA GLY A 172 -8.54 -6.81 -5.16
C GLY A 172 -8.48 -5.28 -5.29
N PRO A 173 -8.69 -4.73 -6.49
CA PRO A 173 -8.49 -3.30 -6.72
C PRO A 173 -9.40 -2.43 -5.83
N ARG A 174 -10.64 -2.87 -5.56
CA ARG A 174 -11.51 -2.17 -4.62
C ARG A 174 -10.97 -2.21 -3.19
N GLY A 175 -10.50 -3.38 -2.74
CA GLY A 175 -9.96 -3.54 -1.39
C GLY A 175 -8.68 -2.73 -1.19
N GLU A 176 -7.79 -2.68 -2.19
CA GLU A 176 -6.58 -1.85 -2.18
C GLU A 176 -6.89 -0.36 -2.04
N PHE A 177 -7.88 0.16 -2.77
CA PHE A 177 -8.26 1.57 -2.62
C PHE A 177 -8.82 1.88 -1.22
N ILE A 178 -9.57 0.96 -0.62
CA ILE A 178 -10.08 1.12 0.75
C ILE A 178 -8.94 1.03 1.77
N ALA A 179 -8.04 0.05 1.61
CA ALA A 179 -6.85 -0.13 2.44
C ALA A 179 -5.97 1.13 2.39
N THR A 180 -5.68 1.62 1.18
CA THR A 180 -4.93 2.87 0.97
C THR A 180 -5.64 4.06 1.57
N LYS A 181 -6.95 4.21 1.39
CA LYS A 181 -7.71 5.32 2.00
C LYS A 181 -7.58 5.31 3.53
N SER A 182 -7.71 4.15 4.17
CA SER A 182 -7.57 4.05 5.63
C SER A 182 -6.14 4.37 6.05
N HIS A 183 -5.16 3.79 5.36
CA HIS A 183 -3.74 3.96 5.70
C HIS A 183 -3.23 5.39 5.44
N LEU A 184 -3.73 6.07 4.41
CA LEU A 184 -3.38 7.45 4.09
C LEU A 184 -3.65 8.42 5.24
N ARG A 185 -4.64 8.12 6.11
CA ARG A 185 -4.94 8.90 7.33
C ARG A 185 -3.81 8.92 8.34
N MET A 186 -2.88 7.98 8.22
CA MET A 186 -1.72 7.83 9.10
C MET A 186 -0.46 8.50 8.54
N TYR A 187 -0.60 9.33 7.51
CA TYR A 187 0.48 10.12 6.92
C TYR A 187 0.09 11.60 6.83
N PRO A 188 1.08 12.51 6.85
CA PRO A 188 0.85 13.90 6.49
C PRO A 188 0.59 14.02 4.97
N ASP A 189 -0.06 15.11 4.54
CA ASP A 189 -0.55 15.29 3.17
C ASP A 189 0.56 15.26 2.10
N GLU A 190 1.77 15.68 2.48
CA GLU A 190 2.97 15.73 1.65
C GLU A 190 3.40 14.34 1.16
N VAL A 191 2.98 13.27 1.85
CA VAL A 191 3.31 11.88 1.46
C VAL A 191 2.44 11.37 0.31
N LEU A 192 1.31 12.02 0.02
CA LEU A 192 0.37 11.54 -0.99
C LEU A 192 1.03 11.22 -2.35
N PRO A 193 1.89 12.06 -2.95
CA PRO A 193 2.50 11.76 -4.24
C PRO A 193 3.33 10.46 -4.23
N VAL A 194 4.03 10.20 -3.12
CA VAL A 194 4.83 8.98 -2.91
C VAL A 194 3.92 7.77 -2.77
N LEU A 195 2.99 7.82 -1.81
CA LEU A 195 2.07 6.70 -1.55
C LEU A 195 1.24 6.37 -2.80
N PHE A 196 0.79 7.39 -3.52
CA PHE A 196 0.02 7.21 -4.74
C PHE A 196 0.83 6.45 -5.80
N THR A 197 2.10 6.78 -5.99
CA THR A 197 2.96 6.10 -6.96
C THR A 197 3.28 4.67 -6.53
N GLU A 198 3.64 4.50 -5.26
CA GLU A 198 4.09 3.23 -4.70
C GLU A 198 2.96 2.21 -4.52
N GLN A 199 1.71 2.67 -4.36
CA GLN A 199 0.55 1.80 -4.16
C GLN A 199 -0.47 1.93 -5.30
N ILE A 200 -1.16 3.07 -5.41
CA ILE A 200 -2.30 3.23 -6.34
C ILE A 200 -1.86 3.09 -7.79
N GLY A 201 -0.72 3.68 -8.17
CA GLY A 201 -0.16 3.58 -9.52
C GLY A 201 0.13 2.15 -9.93
N GLN A 202 0.80 1.39 -9.06
CA GLN A 202 1.12 -0.02 -9.28
C GLN A 202 -0.14 -0.89 -9.35
N ILE A 203 -1.10 -0.68 -8.44
CA ILE A 203 -2.38 -1.41 -8.42
C ILE A 203 -3.21 -1.12 -9.67
N CYS A 204 -3.34 0.16 -10.06
CA CYS A 204 -4.04 0.55 -11.28
C CYS A 204 -3.39 -0.06 -12.51
N TRP A 205 -2.06 -0.02 -12.62
CA TRP A 205 -1.35 -0.65 -13.72
C TRP A 205 -1.56 -2.17 -13.73
N PHE A 206 -1.41 -2.85 -12.59
CA PHE A 206 -1.58 -4.31 -12.48
C PHE A 206 -2.98 -4.80 -12.82
N PHE A 207 -4.03 -4.02 -12.50
CA PHE A 207 -5.42 -4.42 -12.73
C PHE A 207 -6.02 -3.88 -14.03
N PHE A 208 -5.56 -2.72 -14.52
CA PHE A 208 -6.19 -1.96 -15.60
C PHE A 208 -5.21 -1.44 -16.66
N GLY A 209 -3.95 -1.87 -16.62
CA GLY A 209 -2.91 -1.34 -17.47
C GLY A 209 -2.98 -1.75 -18.94
N PRO A 210 -2.31 -0.98 -19.83
CA PRO A 210 -2.30 -1.25 -21.27
C PRO A 210 -1.82 -2.65 -21.65
N HIS A 211 -0.94 -3.26 -20.85
CA HIS A 211 -0.43 -4.61 -21.05
C HIS A 211 -1.50 -5.73 -20.96
N LEU A 212 -2.69 -5.40 -20.46
CA LEU A 212 -3.84 -6.31 -20.40
C LEU A 212 -4.85 -6.08 -21.53
N ALA A 213 -4.70 -4.99 -22.29
CA ALA A 213 -5.65 -4.64 -23.34
C ALA A 213 -5.46 -5.50 -24.59
N ASP A 214 -6.57 -5.83 -25.24
CA ASP A 214 -6.56 -6.42 -26.58
C ASP A 214 -6.18 -5.38 -27.65
N SER A 215 -6.10 -5.80 -28.91
CA SER A 215 -5.73 -4.93 -30.04
C SER A 215 -6.69 -3.75 -30.26
N THR A 216 -7.86 -3.75 -29.62
CA THR A 216 -8.84 -2.65 -29.68
C THR A 216 -8.76 -1.71 -28.49
N GLY A 217 -7.84 -1.96 -27.54
CA GLY A 217 -7.71 -1.18 -26.30
C GLY A 217 -8.70 -1.62 -25.21
N ARG A 218 -9.43 -2.72 -25.41
CA ARG A 218 -10.41 -3.23 -24.44
C ARG A 218 -9.73 -4.22 -23.50
N LEU A 219 -10.05 -4.15 -22.21
CA LEU A 219 -9.60 -5.12 -21.22
C LEU A 219 -10.50 -6.37 -21.27
N PRO A 220 -9.98 -7.56 -21.63
CA PRO A 220 -10.77 -8.78 -21.61
C PRO A 220 -11.22 -9.12 -20.19
N ARG A 221 -12.41 -9.70 -20.05
CA ARG A 221 -13.00 -10.13 -18.77
C ARG A 221 -12.74 -11.62 -18.49
N PRO A 222 -12.86 -12.07 -17.22
CA PRO A 222 -12.76 -13.49 -16.91
C PRO A 222 -13.65 -14.35 -17.82
N GLY A 223 -13.05 -15.36 -18.45
CA GLY A 223 -13.73 -16.25 -19.40
C GLY A 223 -13.67 -15.81 -20.86
N GLU A 224 -13.21 -14.60 -21.16
CA GLU A 224 -13.01 -14.13 -22.53
C GLU A 224 -11.62 -14.51 -23.07
N PRO A 225 -11.49 -14.74 -24.39
CA PRO A 225 -10.19 -14.89 -25.04
C PRO A 225 -9.26 -13.70 -24.72
N GLY A 226 -8.01 -13.99 -24.39
CA GLY A 226 -7.01 -12.97 -24.04
C GLY A 226 -7.03 -12.51 -22.58
N TYR A 227 -7.98 -12.97 -21.75
CA TYR A 227 -7.95 -12.66 -20.32
C TYR A 227 -6.72 -13.25 -19.62
N LEU A 228 -5.95 -12.37 -18.97
CA LEU A 228 -4.82 -12.75 -18.13
C LEU A 228 -5.24 -12.78 -16.64
N PRO A 229 -5.26 -13.96 -15.98
CA PRO A 229 -5.52 -14.03 -14.55
C PRO A 229 -4.38 -13.40 -13.75
N PRO A 230 -4.62 -12.81 -12.56
CA PRO A 230 -3.61 -12.12 -11.75
C PRO A 230 -2.29 -12.89 -11.57
N ALA A 231 -2.36 -14.20 -11.30
CA ALA A 231 -1.19 -15.05 -11.11
C ALA A 231 -0.26 -15.19 -12.34
N ARG A 232 -0.71 -14.76 -13.53
CA ARG A 232 0.06 -14.76 -14.77
C ARG A 232 0.44 -13.36 -15.24
N ARG A 233 0.04 -12.32 -14.52
CA ARG A 233 0.36 -10.93 -14.88
C ARG A 233 1.81 -10.60 -14.50
N PRO A 234 2.49 -9.75 -15.29
CA PRO A 234 3.80 -9.25 -14.90
C PRO A 234 3.69 -8.44 -13.61
N TYR A 235 4.76 -8.45 -12.82
CA TYR A 235 4.88 -7.57 -11.67
C TYR A 235 5.05 -6.12 -12.13
N PRO A 236 4.47 -5.12 -11.43
CA PRO A 236 4.66 -3.72 -11.80
C PRO A 236 6.13 -3.31 -11.81
N PRO A 237 6.61 -2.60 -12.85
CA PRO A 237 7.95 -2.02 -12.82
C PRO A 237 8.05 -1.07 -11.63
N GLN A 238 9.19 -1.10 -10.94
CA GLN A 238 9.43 -0.24 -9.78
C GLN A 238 9.88 1.13 -10.26
N LYS A 239 8.93 2.07 -10.34
CA LYS A 239 9.12 3.42 -10.87
C LYS A 239 9.07 4.44 -9.74
N VAL A 240 9.91 5.46 -9.84
CA VAL A 240 9.97 6.58 -8.89
C VAL A 240 9.70 7.86 -9.68
N PHE A 241 8.50 8.41 -9.56
CA PHE A 241 8.11 9.66 -10.22
C PHE A 241 6.89 10.27 -9.50
N PRO A 242 6.66 11.57 -9.61
CA PRO A 242 5.42 12.18 -9.13
C PRO A 242 4.33 12.10 -10.20
N TYR A 243 3.11 11.71 -9.82
CA TYR A 243 1.96 11.81 -10.73
C TYR A 243 1.57 13.26 -10.99
N PRO A 244 0.99 13.57 -12.17
CA PRO A 244 0.43 14.90 -12.44
C PRO A 244 -0.58 15.32 -11.37
N VAL A 245 -0.53 16.58 -10.94
CA VAL A 245 -1.39 17.14 -9.88
C VAL A 245 -2.88 16.88 -10.14
N GLY A 246 -3.33 16.97 -11.39
CA GLY A 246 -4.73 16.69 -11.74
C GLY A 246 -5.19 15.26 -11.43
N ILE A 247 -4.31 14.26 -11.53
CA ILE A 247 -4.60 12.88 -11.15
C ILE A 247 -4.69 12.76 -9.62
N LEU A 248 -3.78 13.40 -8.89
CA LEU A 248 -3.76 13.42 -7.43
C LEU A 248 -5.01 14.12 -6.85
N SER A 249 -5.45 15.21 -7.47
CA SER A 249 -6.69 15.91 -7.08
C SER A 249 -7.93 15.04 -7.28
N ARG A 250 -8.06 14.38 -8.45
CA ARG A 250 -9.15 13.43 -8.70
C ARG A 250 -9.15 12.28 -7.70
N PHE A 251 -7.97 11.77 -7.33
CA PHE A 251 -7.87 10.75 -6.29
C PHE A 251 -8.39 11.24 -4.94
N ARG A 252 -7.98 12.44 -4.51
CA ARG A 252 -8.44 13.05 -3.26
C ARG A 252 -9.97 13.17 -3.21
N GLU A 253 -10.59 13.60 -4.31
CA GLU A 253 -12.05 13.66 -4.45
C GLU A 253 -12.69 12.26 -4.31
N LEU A 254 -12.13 11.25 -4.99
CA LEU A 254 -12.64 9.87 -4.94
C LEU A 254 -12.56 9.25 -3.54
N VAL A 255 -11.50 9.54 -2.79
CA VAL A 255 -11.33 8.98 -1.44
C VAL A 255 -11.87 9.87 -0.33
N GLY A 256 -12.42 11.05 -0.66
CA GLY A 256 -12.95 12.01 0.32
C GLY A 256 -11.87 12.58 1.23
N HIS A 257 -10.69 12.87 0.67
CA HIS A 257 -9.54 13.45 1.37
C HIS A 257 -9.51 14.97 1.14
N GLN A 258 -9.76 15.77 2.17
CA GLN A 258 -9.52 17.21 2.13
C GLN A 258 -8.13 17.52 2.70
N PRO A 259 -7.36 18.46 2.11
CA PRO A 259 -6.08 18.86 2.68
C PRO A 259 -6.29 19.48 4.07
N ALA A 260 -5.29 19.34 4.95
CA ALA A 260 -5.28 20.04 6.23
C ALA A 260 -5.54 21.54 5.99
N ARG A 261 -6.45 22.13 6.78
CA ARG A 261 -6.64 23.58 6.76
C ARG A 261 -5.34 24.21 7.26
N SER A 262 -4.74 25.09 6.47
CA SER A 262 -3.62 25.90 6.93
C SER A 262 -4.04 26.64 8.21
N PRO A 263 -3.21 26.67 9.26
CA PRO A 263 -3.49 27.49 10.42
C PRO A 263 -3.55 28.96 9.98
N GLU A 264 -4.64 29.65 10.35
CA GLU A 264 -4.80 31.11 10.21
C GLU A 264 -3.77 31.88 11.02
#